data_AF-A0A948CVW1-F1
#
_entry.id   AF-A0A948CVW1-F1
#
_cell.length_a   1.000
_cell.length_b   1.000
_cell.length_c   1.000
_cell.angle_alpha   90.00
_cell.angle_beta   90.00
_cell.angle_gamma   90.00
#
_symmetry.space_group_name_H-M   'P 1'
#
loop_
_entity.id
_entity.type
_entity.pdbx_description
1 polymer ?
#
loop_
_entity_poly.entity_id
_entity_poly.type
_entity_poly.pdbx_seq_one_letter_code
_entity_poly.pdbx_strand_id
1 'polypeptide(L)' 'YNRGLAVQCGQNALIINKLQLEGKKELTSEEFLLGQRDFIGSVLN' A
#
# COMPACT_ATOMS: atom_id res chain seq x y z
N TYR A 1 16.43 2.43 3.56
CA TYR A 1 15.07 2.62 4.11
C TYR A 1 14.10 2.76 2.95
N ASN A 2 13.29 1.74 2.67
CA ASN A 2 12.20 1.83 1.69
C ASN A 2 10.98 2.47 2.38
N ARG A 3 10.49 3.59 1.86
CA ARG A 3 9.33 4.32 2.41
C ARG A 3 8.02 4.06 1.66
N GLY A 4 8.04 3.26 0.59
CA GLY A 4 6.88 3.03 -0.27
C GLY A 4 6.17 1.71 0.01
N LEU A 5 4.86 1.69 -0.24
CA LEU A 5 4.09 0.46 -0.35
C LEU A 5 4.32 -0.16 -1.74
N ALA A 6 4.72 -1.43 -1.78
CA ALA A 6 4.86 -2.17 -3.02
C ALA A 6 4.05 -3.47 -2.96
N VAL A 7 3.39 -3.80 -4.06
CA VAL A 7 2.63 -5.05 -4.22
C VAL A 7 3.38 -5.92 -5.22
N GLN A 8 3.75 -7.13 -4.81
CA GLN A 8 4.37 -8.10 -5.70
C GLN A 8 3.38 -8.50 -6.80
N CYS A 9 3.82 -8.42 -8.06
CA CYS A 9 3.08 -8.92 -9.21
C CYS A 9 3.67 -10.27 -9.66
N GLY A 10 3.13 -10.89 -10.72
CA GLY A 10 3.71 -12.14 -11.25
C GLY A 10 5.23 -12.03 -11.51
N GLN A 11 5.66 -10.87 -12.02
CA GLN A 11 7.07 -10.46 -12.06
C GLN A 11 7.17 -8.99 -11.63
N ASN A 12 8.25 -8.62 -10.93
CA ASN A 12 8.47 -7.29 -10.34
C ASN A 12 7.38 -6.90 -9.32
N ALA A 13 7.32 -5.62 -8.96
CA ALA A 13 6.33 -5.10 -8.04
C ALA A 13 5.74 -3.78 -8.56
N LEU A 14 4.47 -3.52 -8.22
CA LEU A 14 3.81 -2.24 -8.41
C LEU A 14 4.05 -1.37 -7.18
N ILE A 15 4.68 -0.21 -7.37
CA ILE A 15 4.81 0.79 -6.30
C ILE A 15 3.51 1.59 -6.23
N ILE A 16 2.86 1.56 -5.07
CA ILE A 16 1.67 2.36 -4.78
C ILE A 16 2.14 3.66 -4.14
N ASN A 17 1.94 4.79 -4.83
CA ASN A 17 2.22 6.11 -4.28
C ASN A 17 1.00 6.67 -3.51
N LYS A 18 -0.22 6.34 -3.97
CA LYS A 18 -1.49 6.79 -3.40
C LYS A 18 -2.55 5.72 -3.56
N LEU A 19 -3.53 5.72 -2.65
CA LEU A 19 -4.69 4.83 -2.68
C LEU A 19 -5.89 5.47 -1.98
N GLN A 20 -7.06 4.88 -2.20
CA GLN A 20 -8.29 5.22 -1.49
C GLN A 20 -8.97 3.92 -1.04
N LEU A 21 -9.29 3.85 0.25
CA LEU A 21 -10.13 2.80 0.80
C LEU A 21 -11.59 3.14 0.53
N GLU A 22 -12.43 2.13 0.31
CA GLU A 22 -13.86 2.31 0.02
C GLU A 22 -14.54 3.30 0.98
N GLY A 23 -15.22 4.30 0.42
CA GLY A 23 -15.90 5.35 1.18
C GLY A 23 -14.99 6.34 1.94
N LYS A 24 -13.66 6.28 1.78
CA LYS A 24 -12.69 7.20 2.40
C LYS A 24 -12.11 8.18 1.39
N LYS A 25 -11.34 9.16 1.87
CA LYS A 25 -10.58 10.08 1.02
C LYS A 25 -9.32 9.38 0.48
N GLU A 26 -8.77 9.89 -0.61
CA GLU A 26 -7.43 9.54 -1.09
C GLU A 26 -6.38 9.88 -0.02
N LEU A 27 -5.34 9.04 0.10
CA LEU A 27 -4.18 9.27 0.95
C LEU A 27 -2.89 8.71 0.33
N THR A 28 -1.73 9.11 0.85
CA THR A 28 -0.44 8.57 0.40
C THR A 28 -0.18 7.18 0.98
N SER A 29 0.74 6.44 0.36
CA SER A 29 1.15 5.14 0.89
C SER A 29 1.76 5.22 2.29
N GLU A 30 2.47 6.30 2.61
CA GLU A 30 3.03 6.53 3.94
C GLU A 30 1.92 6.74 4.98
N GLU A 31 0.92 7.57 4.66
CA GLU A 31 -0.23 7.81 5.53
C GLU A 31 -1.01 6.51 5.80
N PHE A 32 -1.13 5.65 4.78
CA PHE A 32 -1.79 4.35 4.90
C PHE A 32 -1.04 3.43 5.86
N LEU A 33 0.27 3.29 5.67
CA LEU A 33 1.12 2.41 6.48
C LEU A 33 1.21 2.84 7.95
N LEU A 34 1.07 4.14 8.23
CA LEU A 34 1.01 4.64 9.61
C LEU A 34 -0.23 4.12 10.36
N GLY A 35 -1.38 4.01 9.68
CA GLY A 35 -2.64 3.55 10.26
C GLY A 35 -2.91 2.04 10.13
N GLN A 36 -2.24 1.35 9.20
CA GLN A 36 -2.48 -0.05 8.86
C GLN A 36 -1.17 -0.86 8.83
N ARG A 37 -0.42 -0.87 9.95
CA ARG A 37 0.91 -1.51 10.02
C ARG A 37 0.88 -3.01 9.71
N ASP A 38 -0.21 -3.68 10.07
CA ASP A 38 -0.38 -5.13 9.87
C ASP A 38 -0.74 -5.51 8.43
N PHE A 39 -0.88 -4.52 7.53
CA PHE A 39 -1.12 -4.78 6.11
C PHE A 39 0.11 -5.40 5.42
N ILE A 40 1.33 -5.17 5.93
CA ILE A 40 2.55 -5.71 5.34
C ILE A 40 2.53 -7.25 5.39
N GLY A 41 2.72 -7.87 4.23
CA GLY A 41 2.64 -9.33 4.07
C GLY A 41 1.25 -9.85 3.66
N SER A 42 0.25 -8.97 3.56
CA SER A 42 -1.07 -9.34 3.03
C SER A 42 -1.00 -9.66 1.54
N VAL A 43 -1.86 -10.58 1.10
CA VAL A 43 -2.09 -10.89 -0.32
C VAL A 43 -3.35 -10.16 -0.78
N LEU A 44 -3.24 -9.44 -1.89
CA LEU A 44 -4.38 -8.80 -2.55
C LEU A 44 -5.04 -9.79 -3.49
N ASN A 45 -6.34 -10.02 -3.30
CA ASN A 45 -7.20 -10.89 -4.12
C ASN A 45 -8.06 -10.08 -5.09
#